data_AF-A0A1V5C7W9-F1
#
_entry.id   AF-A0A1V5C7W9-F1
#
_cell.length_a   1.000
_cell.length_b   1.000
_cell.length_c   1.000
_cell.angle_alpha   90.00
_cell.angle_beta   90.00
_cell.angle_gamma   90.00
#
_symmetry.space_group_name_H-M   'P 1'
#
loop_
_entity.id
_entity.type
_entity.pdbx_description
1 polymer ?
#
loop_
_entity_poly.entity_id
_entity_poly.type
_entity_poly.pdbx_seq_one_letter_code
_entity_poly.pdbx_strand_id
1 'polypeptide(L)'
;MGTIFNTRHLGDILLSTGRKLAGQSSFPESSFYEVLRRAWDQKRKGRAGEAGDASFSEDFWQQSLRRGGVWRDGTVPASPAGSAKSIALSLPANDNGQGKPDTFDLILYPTIQFFDGRTANRPFLRETPDPVTMITWDGWVEINPATAEALAVKKGDLVAIRAGDRTIRAPAFPYFGVLPGTLALPVGLGHTDAFGRYAVSDMGNPMQLLSGELDQAGSLIRSLSSVTIEKTGDSVLIAHTDGSAHQHRRQLARSLPFEEYRNTRKDMPDIIMPLPSGYSKDRDFYPAHPHVDYRWGMVIDLDRCIGCQACVVACYAENNVGTVGKKNVLLGREMSWLRIERYFETEQPYARFLPMLCQHCDSAPCESMCPVFAPQHSPEGINNQVYNRCIGTRDCNQNCPYKVRRFNWFTWKHDHPLEWQLNPDVTVRQKGVMEKCSFCIQRIVEAKSAAAAEGRKLRDGEFTTACAQTCPADVITFGSLMDPESKVSKLLNQGRAYQVLGRLNTKPAVIYLKKITRQWDG
;
A
#
# COMPACT_ATOMS: atom_id res chain seq x y z
N MET A 1 -22.12 -15.11 14.53
CA MET A 1 -22.58 -13.74 14.19
C MET A 1 -23.29 -13.81 12.85
N GLY A 2 -24.50 -13.25 12.75
CA GLY A 2 -25.26 -13.18 11.51
C GLY A 2 -24.79 -12.04 10.59
N THR A 3 -25.51 -11.79 9.51
CA THR A 3 -25.28 -10.62 8.65
C THR A 3 -25.66 -9.33 9.40
N ILE A 4 -24.86 -8.28 9.24
CA ILE A 4 -25.12 -6.98 9.90
C ILE A 4 -26.41 -6.34 9.37
N PHE A 5 -26.63 -6.46 8.05
CA PHE A 5 -27.83 -6.00 7.37
C PHE A 5 -28.63 -7.20 6.85
N ASN A 6 -29.88 -6.97 6.43
CA ASN A 6 -30.72 -7.99 5.81
C ASN A 6 -30.26 -8.27 4.36
N THR A 7 -29.09 -8.90 4.22
CA THR A 7 -28.47 -9.26 2.94
C THR A 7 -28.67 -10.74 2.62
N ARG A 8 -28.65 -11.09 1.33
CA ARG A 8 -28.64 -12.49 0.87
C ARG A 8 -27.41 -12.75 0.02
N HIS A 9 -26.78 -13.91 0.21
CA HIS A 9 -25.65 -14.34 -0.60
C HIS A 9 -26.13 -14.68 -2.03
N LEU A 10 -25.29 -14.42 -3.04
CA LEU A 10 -25.63 -14.70 -4.46
C LEU A 10 -26.07 -16.15 -4.67
N GLY A 11 -25.40 -17.10 -4.02
CA GLY A 11 -25.76 -18.51 -4.09
C GLY A 11 -27.17 -18.82 -3.57
N ASP A 12 -27.60 -18.19 -2.47
CA ASP A 12 -28.96 -18.35 -1.95
C ASP A 12 -30.00 -17.72 -2.88
N ILE A 13 -29.64 -16.61 -3.53
CA ILE A 13 -30.49 -15.99 -4.56
C ILE A 13 -30.68 -16.97 -5.72
N LEU A 14 -29.61 -17.54 -6.25
CA LEU A 14 -29.67 -18.52 -7.34
C LEU A 14 -30.51 -19.75 -6.96
N LEU A 15 -30.35 -20.28 -5.73
CA LEU A 15 -31.18 -21.37 -5.23
C LEU A 15 -32.66 -20.98 -5.15
N SER A 16 -32.97 -19.80 -4.59
CA SER A 16 -34.35 -19.33 -4.48
C SER A 16 -35.01 -19.13 -5.85
N THR A 17 -34.25 -18.62 -6.83
CA THR A 17 -34.71 -18.46 -8.22
C THR A 17 -34.88 -19.81 -8.90
N GLY A 18 -33.92 -20.72 -8.74
CA GLY A 18 -33.98 -22.07 -9.27
C GLY A 18 -35.19 -22.86 -8.78
N ARG A 19 -35.50 -22.80 -7.48
CA ARG A 19 -36.69 -23.43 -6.88
C ARG A 19 -37.99 -22.90 -7.46
N LYS A 20 -38.06 -21.59 -7.74
CA LYS A 20 -39.22 -20.97 -8.38
C LYS A 20 -39.39 -21.42 -9.84
N LEU A 21 -38.30 -21.67 -10.56
CA LEU A 21 -38.32 -22.03 -11.98
C LEU A 21 -38.48 -23.54 -12.24
N ALA A 22 -37.78 -24.37 -11.49
CA ALA A 22 -37.67 -25.82 -11.73
C ALA A 22 -38.16 -26.68 -10.55
N GLY A 23 -38.80 -26.07 -9.55
CA GLY A 23 -39.33 -26.75 -8.37
C GLY A 23 -38.28 -27.05 -7.30
N GLN A 24 -38.76 -27.29 -6.08
CA GLN A 24 -37.93 -27.60 -4.92
C GLN A 24 -37.11 -28.90 -5.09
N SER A 25 -37.63 -29.86 -5.85
CA SER A 25 -36.97 -31.14 -6.11
C SER A 25 -35.64 -30.98 -6.88
N SER A 26 -35.56 -30.00 -7.77
CA SER A 26 -34.36 -29.69 -8.55
C SER A 26 -33.28 -28.96 -7.75
N PHE A 27 -33.67 -28.34 -6.63
CA PHE A 27 -32.79 -27.56 -5.74
C PHE A 27 -33.10 -27.89 -4.27
N PRO A 28 -32.79 -29.13 -3.83
CA PRO A 28 -33.23 -29.67 -2.55
C PRO A 28 -32.55 -29.04 -1.33
N GLU A 29 -31.31 -28.54 -1.47
CA GLU A 29 -30.52 -27.98 -0.37
C GLU A 29 -31.13 -26.69 0.15
N SER A 30 -31.21 -26.53 1.47
CA SER A 30 -31.88 -25.40 2.14
C SER A 30 -31.16 -24.07 1.91
N SER A 31 -29.83 -24.10 1.77
CA SER A 31 -28.94 -22.94 1.67
C SER A 31 -27.73 -23.22 0.77
N PHE A 32 -27.06 -22.17 0.34
CA PHE A 32 -25.81 -22.28 -0.43
C PHE A 32 -24.69 -22.95 0.36
N TYR A 33 -24.69 -22.84 1.69
CA TYR A 33 -23.74 -23.55 2.54
C TYR A 33 -23.85 -25.08 2.38
N GLU A 34 -25.08 -25.61 2.32
CA GLU A 34 -25.31 -27.04 2.07
C GLU A 34 -24.88 -27.45 0.66
N VAL A 35 -25.13 -26.62 -0.35
CA VAL A 35 -24.64 -26.84 -1.71
C VAL A 35 -23.12 -26.93 -1.73
N LEU A 36 -22.42 -26.04 -1.02
CA LEU A 36 -20.96 -26.09 -0.91
C LEU A 36 -20.50 -27.37 -0.24
N ARG A 37 -21.11 -27.78 0.88
CA ARG A 37 -20.76 -29.04 1.57
C ARG A 37 -20.93 -30.25 0.64
N ARG A 38 -22.07 -30.34 -0.07
CA ARG A 38 -22.29 -31.42 -1.05
C ARG A 38 -21.28 -31.38 -2.20
N ALA A 39 -20.99 -30.20 -2.76
CA ALA A 39 -20.02 -30.06 -3.84
C ALA A 39 -18.61 -30.48 -3.42
N TRP A 40 -18.21 -30.18 -2.18
CA TRP A 40 -16.95 -30.63 -1.59
C TRP A 40 -16.91 -32.14 -1.35
N ASP A 41 -18.00 -32.73 -0.85
CA ASP A 41 -18.14 -34.19 -0.72
C ASP A 41 -18.01 -34.89 -2.08
N GLN A 42 -18.71 -34.40 -3.11
CA GLN A 42 -18.63 -34.94 -4.47
C GLN A 42 -17.23 -34.80 -5.08
N LYS A 43 -16.61 -33.61 -4.98
CA LYS A 43 -15.24 -33.41 -5.49
C LYS A 43 -14.22 -34.29 -4.77
N ARG A 44 -14.42 -34.59 -3.49
CA ARG A 44 -13.56 -35.50 -2.74
C ARG A 44 -13.77 -36.94 -3.21
N LYS A 45 -15.00 -37.42 -3.34
CA LYS A 45 -15.33 -38.75 -3.88
C LYS A 45 -14.76 -38.96 -5.29
N GLY A 46 -14.89 -37.97 -6.17
CA GLY A 46 -14.30 -38.02 -7.52
C GLY A 46 -12.77 -37.92 -7.57
N ARG A 47 -12.12 -37.48 -6.48
CA ARG A 47 -10.64 -37.40 -6.35
C ARG A 47 -10.04 -38.57 -5.58
N ALA A 48 -10.83 -39.29 -4.79
CA ALA A 48 -10.43 -40.42 -3.96
C ALA A 48 -10.55 -41.75 -4.72
N GLY A 49 -9.98 -41.82 -5.93
CA GLY A 49 -9.77 -43.11 -6.58
C GLY A 49 -8.96 -44.04 -5.66
N GLU A 50 -9.58 -45.14 -5.25
CA GLU A 50 -9.01 -46.35 -4.61
C GLU A 50 -8.21 -46.22 -3.28
N ALA A 51 -8.08 -45.05 -2.66
CA ALA A 51 -7.45 -44.94 -1.34
C ALA A 51 -8.32 -44.20 -0.31
N GLY A 52 -9.12 -44.97 0.43
CA GLY A 52 -9.63 -44.59 1.75
C GLY A 52 -11.09 -44.14 1.78
N ASP A 53 -11.96 -45.11 2.07
CA ASP A 53 -13.38 -44.99 2.36
C ASP A 53 -13.64 -44.26 3.70
N ALA A 54 -13.37 -42.95 3.73
CA ALA A 54 -13.76 -42.08 4.83
C ALA A 54 -14.84 -41.12 4.32
N SER A 55 -16.07 -41.30 4.82
CA SER A 55 -17.21 -40.41 4.65
C SER A 55 -16.82 -38.94 4.87
N PHE A 56 -17.58 -37.99 4.30
CA PHE A 56 -17.42 -36.57 4.61
C PHE A 56 -17.57 -36.36 6.13
N SER A 57 -16.45 -36.35 6.85
CA SER A 57 -16.45 -36.15 8.28
C SER A 57 -16.51 -34.67 8.59
N GLU A 58 -17.20 -34.33 9.68
CA GLU A 58 -17.18 -32.95 10.18
C GLU A 58 -15.75 -32.50 10.48
N ASP A 59 -14.88 -33.41 10.94
CA ASP A 59 -13.46 -33.12 11.14
C ASP A 59 -12.76 -32.66 9.85
N PHE A 60 -12.95 -33.35 8.71
CA PHE A 60 -12.37 -32.90 7.45
C PHE A 60 -12.80 -31.48 7.07
N TRP A 61 -14.09 -31.19 7.20
CA TRP A 61 -14.63 -29.86 6.90
C TRP A 61 -14.02 -28.80 7.81
N GLN A 62 -14.00 -29.04 9.13
CA GLN A 62 -13.43 -28.13 10.12
C GLN A 62 -11.92 -27.92 9.93
N GLN A 63 -11.16 -28.97 9.65
CA GLN A 63 -9.73 -28.88 9.35
C GLN A 63 -9.47 -28.10 8.06
N SER A 64 -10.29 -28.30 7.04
CA SER A 64 -10.19 -27.56 5.77
C SER A 64 -10.46 -26.06 5.99
N LEU A 65 -11.50 -25.73 6.76
CA LEU A 65 -11.81 -24.35 7.13
C LEU A 65 -10.67 -23.72 7.96
N ARG A 66 -10.14 -24.45 8.95
CA ARG A 66 -9.03 -23.99 9.80
C ARG A 66 -7.76 -23.70 9.01
N ARG A 67 -7.46 -24.49 7.98
CA ARG A 67 -6.30 -24.30 7.10
C ARG A 67 -6.55 -23.32 5.95
N GLY A 68 -7.76 -22.79 5.83
CA GLY A 68 -8.19 -21.94 4.70
C GLY A 68 -8.33 -22.69 3.37
N GLY A 69 -8.33 -24.02 3.38
CA GLY A 69 -8.43 -24.86 2.18
C GLY A 69 -7.80 -26.23 2.35
N VAL A 70 -7.95 -27.05 1.30
CA VAL A 70 -7.23 -28.32 1.15
C VAL A 70 -6.06 -28.11 0.20
N TRP A 71 -4.87 -28.11 0.77
CA TRP A 71 -3.60 -27.95 0.06
C TRP A 71 -2.99 -29.32 -0.20
N ARG A 72 -2.47 -29.56 -1.41
CA ARG A 72 -1.69 -30.76 -1.73
C ARG A 72 -0.23 -30.37 -1.75
N ASP A 73 0.60 -31.13 -1.04
CA ASP A 73 2.04 -31.13 -1.29
C ASP A 73 2.27 -31.93 -2.57
N GLY A 74 2.50 -31.24 -3.68
CA GLY A 74 2.73 -31.89 -4.96
C GLY A 74 3.16 -30.90 -6.03
N THR A 75 4.22 -31.25 -6.76
CA THR A 75 4.54 -30.66 -8.05
C THR A 75 3.35 -30.89 -8.97
N VAL A 76 2.64 -29.83 -9.36
CA VAL A 76 1.71 -29.90 -10.48
C VAL A 76 2.54 -30.45 -11.66
N PRO A 77 2.20 -31.63 -12.23
CA PRO A 77 2.92 -32.13 -13.40
C PRO A 77 2.89 -31.00 -14.41
N ALA A 78 4.08 -30.59 -14.89
CA ALA A 78 4.14 -29.58 -15.94
C ALA A 78 3.19 -30.06 -17.05
N SER A 79 2.14 -29.28 -17.32
CA SER A 79 1.26 -29.57 -18.44
C SER A 79 2.18 -29.79 -19.64
N PRO A 80 2.07 -30.92 -20.39
CA PRO A 80 2.88 -31.11 -21.58
C PRO A 80 2.74 -29.83 -22.38
N ALA A 81 3.87 -29.20 -22.70
CA ALA A 81 3.88 -27.97 -23.46
C ALA A 81 3.06 -28.24 -24.72
N GLY A 82 1.81 -27.74 -24.74
CA GLY A 82 1.00 -27.82 -25.93
C GLY A 82 1.85 -27.19 -27.02
N SER A 83 2.02 -27.87 -28.15
CA SER A 83 2.73 -27.26 -29.27
C SER A 83 1.90 -26.04 -29.68
N ALA A 84 2.22 -24.88 -29.12
CA ALA A 84 1.72 -23.63 -29.61
C ALA A 84 2.29 -23.57 -31.02
N LYS A 85 1.47 -23.89 -32.02
CA LYS A 85 1.77 -23.49 -33.38
C LYS A 85 2.06 -22.01 -33.27
N SER A 86 3.25 -21.57 -33.70
CA SER A 86 3.57 -20.17 -33.81
C SER A 86 2.51 -19.55 -34.71
N ILE A 87 1.46 -19.02 -34.12
CA ILE A 87 0.51 -18.18 -34.82
C ILE A 87 1.37 -16.98 -35.17
N ALA A 88 1.64 -16.77 -36.45
CA ALA A 88 2.20 -15.54 -36.92
C ALA A 88 1.20 -14.46 -36.52
N LEU A 89 1.45 -13.82 -35.38
CA LEU A 89 0.65 -12.71 -34.90
C LEU A 89 0.98 -11.57 -35.84
N SER A 90 0.20 -11.43 -36.89
CA SER A 90 0.17 -10.19 -37.67
C SER A 90 -0.36 -9.14 -36.71
N LEU A 91 0.55 -8.42 -36.06
CA LEU A 91 0.21 -7.17 -35.39
C LEU A 91 -0.49 -6.33 -36.46
N PRO A 92 -1.75 -5.91 -36.24
CA PRO A 92 -2.39 -5.00 -37.17
C PRO A 92 -1.43 -3.84 -37.42
N ALA A 93 -1.23 -3.47 -38.69
CA ALA A 93 -0.56 -2.21 -38.97
C ALA A 93 -1.31 -1.15 -38.18
N ASN A 94 -0.58 -0.41 -37.35
CA ASN A 94 -1.16 0.65 -36.56
C ASN A 94 -1.62 1.73 -37.54
N ASP A 95 -2.85 1.64 -38.04
CA ASP A 95 -3.54 2.72 -38.76
C ASP A 95 -3.93 3.85 -37.78
N ASN A 96 -3.11 4.07 -36.75
CA ASN A 96 -3.26 5.00 -35.63
C ASN A 96 -3.19 6.44 -36.11
N GLY A 97 -4.09 6.88 -36.99
CA GLY A 97 -4.24 8.27 -37.40
C GLY A 97 -2.91 9.00 -37.60
N GLN A 98 -1.86 8.30 -38.07
CA GLN A 98 -0.53 8.88 -38.23
C GLN A 98 -0.70 9.93 -39.32
N GLY A 99 -0.85 11.18 -38.89
CA GLY A 99 -1.09 12.30 -39.78
C GLY A 99 -2.40 13.07 -39.61
N LYS A 100 -3.25 12.82 -38.60
CA LYS A 100 -4.30 13.80 -38.23
C LYS A 100 -3.75 14.77 -37.18
N PRO A 101 -3.62 16.08 -37.50
CA PRO A 101 -3.27 17.09 -36.51
C PRO A 101 -4.25 17.04 -35.34
N ASP A 102 -3.76 17.29 -34.13
CA ASP A 102 -4.56 17.47 -32.91
C ASP A 102 -5.38 16.25 -32.43
N THR A 103 -4.98 15.04 -32.83
CA THR A 103 -5.56 13.79 -32.30
C THR A 103 -4.56 12.98 -31.47
N PHE A 104 -5.06 12.31 -30.44
CA PHE A 104 -4.27 11.56 -29.46
C PHE A 104 -4.76 10.12 -29.35
N ASP A 105 -3.83 9.22 -29.01
CA ASP A 105 -4.17 7.88 -28.52
C ASP A 105 -4.49 7.96 -27.03
N LEU A 106 -5.51 7.24 -26.58
CA LEU A 106 -5.95 7.20 -25.20
C LEU A 106 -5.83 5.78 -24.65
N ILE A 107 -5.19 5.65 -23.49
CA ILE A 107 -5.07 4.39 -22.75
C ILE A 107 -5.79 4.52 -21.40
N LEU A 108 -6.77 3.65 -21.17
CA LEU A 108 -7.43 3.51 -19.88
C LEU A 108 -6.80 2.36 -19.07
N TYR A 109 -6.20 2.67 -17.92
CA TYR A 109 -5.44 1.69 -17.14
C TYR A 109 -6.01 1.50 -15.72
N PRO A 110 -6.01 0.27 -15.18
CA PRO A 110 -6.42 0.03 -13.80
C PRO A 110 -5.33 0.50 -12.84
N THR A 111 -5.71 1.23 -11.78
CA THR A 111 -4.77 1.51 -10.68
C THR A 111 -4.74 0.34 -9.70
N ILE A 112 -3.65 0.23 -8.93
CA ILE A 112 -3.56 -0.79 -7.87
C ILE A 112 -4.62 -0.61 -6.78
N GLN A 113 -5.12 0.63 -6.61
CA GLN A 113 -6.06 0.99 -5.54
C GLN A 113 -7.50 0.64 -5.90
N PHE A 114 -7.88 0.92 -7.15
CA PHE A 114 -9.28 0.86 -7.56
C PHE A 114 -9.56 -0.27 -8.54
N PHE A 115 -8.56 -0.75 -9.28
CA PHE A 115 -8.67 -1.78 -10.31
C PHE A 115 -9.79 -1.53 -11.32
N ASP A 116 -11.03 -1.95 -11.01
CA ASP A 116 -12.24 -1.76 -11.83
C ASP A 116 -13.28 -0.83 -11.18
N GLY A 117 -12.96 -0.22 -10.04
CA GLY A 117 -13.82 0.69 -9.28
C GLY A 117 -14.64 0.04 -8.18
N ARG A 118 -14.61 -1.29 -8.02
CA ARG A 118 -15.41 -1.98 -6.97
C ARG A 118 -15.08 -1.55 -5.55
N THR A 119 -13.89 -0.96 -5.35
CA THR A 119 -13.39 -0.47 -4.06
C THR A 119 -13.36 1.06 -3.95
N ALA A 120 -13.91 1.80 -4.92
CA ALA A 120 -13.85 3.26 -4.95
C ALA A 120 -14.52 3.94 -3.74
N ASN A 121 -15.45 3.25 -3.07
CA ASN A 121 -16.12 3.76 -1.87
C ASN A 121 -15.34 3.50 -0.56
N ARG A 122 -14.12 2.98 -0.63
CA ARG A 122 -13.29 2.65 0.55
C ARG A 122 -12.40 3.84 0.91
N PRO A 123 -12.63 4.52 2.05
CA PRO A 123 -11.93 5.76 2.37
C PRO A 123 -10.42 5.57 2.56
N PHE A 124 -9.98 4.43 3.10
CA PHE A 124 -8.54 4.12 3.20
C PHE A 124 -7.85 4.09 1.84
N LEU A 125 -8.49 3.51 0.82
CA LEU A 125 -7.92 3.46 -0.53
C LEU A 125 -7.98 4.80 -1.24
N ARG A 126 -9.01 5.62 -0.96
CA ARG A 126 -9.16 6.97 -1.52
C ARG A 126 -8.11 7.94 -1.00
N GLU A 127 -7.73 7.82 0.27
CA GLU A 127 -6.69 8.65 0.89
C GLU A 127 -5.28 8.12 0.70
N THR A 128 -5.13 6.82 0.39
CA THR A 128 -3.84 6.27 0.02
C THR A 128 -3.40 6.89 -1.32
N PRO A 129 -2.16 7.36 -1.45
CA PRO A 129 -1.70 7.98 -2.70
C PRO A 129 -1.38 6.95 -3.77
N ASP A 130 -1.68 7.27 -5.03
CA ASP A 130 -1.24 6.46 -6.17
C ASP A 130 0.29 6.27 -6.14
N PRO A 131 0.83 5.06 -6.37
CA PRO A 131 2.27 4.80 -6.25
C PRO A 131 3.14 5.69 -7.15
N VAL A 132 2.64 6.11 -8.31
CA VAL A 132 3.41 6.88 -9.29
C VAL A 132 3.11 8.36 -9.16
N THR A 133 1.85 8.75 -9.25
CA THR A 133 1.49 10.18 -9.29
C THR A 133 1.39 10.80 -7.91
N MET A 134 1.29 9.99 -6.85
CA MET A 134 1.06 10.43 -5.47
C MET A 134 -0.25 11.18 -5.23
N ILE A 135 -1.18 11.09 -6.20
CA ILE A 135 -2.50 11.69 -6.15
C ILE A 135 -3.41 10.87 -5.24
N THR A 136 -4.29 11.58 -4.51
CA THR A 136 -5.33 11.02 -3.65
C THR A 136 -6.69 11.61 -4.03
N TRP A 137 -7.77 10.92 -3.65
CA TRP A 137 -9.17 11.37 -3.71
C TRP A 137 -9.77 11.74 -5.08
N ASP A 138 -9.01 12.01 -6.13
CA ASP A 138 -9.54 12.31 -7.46
C ASP A 138 -8.81 11.54 -8.56
N GLY A 139 -9.42 11.50 -9.74
CA GLY A 139 -8.76 11.05 -10.94
C GLY A 139 -8.11 12.20 -11.71
N TRP A 140 -7.29 11.85 -12.69
CA TRP A 140 -6.48 12.78 -13.49
C TRP A 140 -6.31 12.24 -14.92
N VAL A 141 -5.82 13.09 -15.82
CA VAL A 141 -5.29 12.64 -17.11
C VAL A 141 -3.79 12.90 -17.15
N GLU A 142 -3.03 11.85 -17.42
CA GLU A 142 -1.59 11.96 -17.62
C GLU A 142 -1.29 12.38 -19.05
N ILE A 143 -0.45 13.41 -19.17
CA ILE A 143 -0.06 14.00 -20.46
C ILE A 143 1.45 14.14 -20.48
N ASN A 144 2.11 13.77 -21.58
CA ASN A 144 3.53 14.02 -21.71
C ASN A 144 3.85 15.54 -21.54
N PRO A 145 4.91 15.95 -20.82
CA PRO A 145 5.22 17.36 -20.59
C PRO A 145 5.38 18.19 -21.87
N ALA A 146 6.00 17.65 -22.93
CA ALA A 146 6.16 18.34 -24.20
C ALA A 146 4.81 18.55 -24.91
N THR A 147 3.93 17.53 -24.86
CA THR A 147 2.55 17.65 -25.34
C THR A 147 1.77 18.70 -24.55
N ALA A 148 1.88 18.68 -23.22
CA ALA A 148 1.19 19.64 -22.36
C ALA A 148 1.65 21.08 -22.62
N GLU A 149 2.94 21.28 -22.85
CA GLU A 149 3.51 22.59 -23.24
C GLU A 149 2.98 23.07 -24.59
N ALA A 150 2.97 22.19 -25.61
CA ALA A 150 2.41 22.50 -26.93
C ALA A 150 0.91 22.89 -26.88
N LEU A 151 0.15 22.28 -25.97
CA LEU A 151 -1.27 22.58 -25.74
C LEU A 151 -1.52 23.74 -24.76
N ALA A 152 -0.47 24.36 -24.20
CA ALA A 152 -0.56 25.36 -23.13
C ALA A 152 -1.41 24.89 -21.91
N VAL A 153 -1.29 23.61 -21.58
CA VAL A 153 -1.97 22.94 -20.46
C VAL A 153 -0.99 22.79 -19.29
N LYS A 154 -1.41 23.21 -18.10
CA LYS A 154 -0.63 23.10 -16.87
C LYS A 154 -1.22 22.04 -15.94
N LYS A 155 -0.43 21.62 -14.96
CA LYS A 155 -0.90 20.75 -13.88
C LYS A 155 -2.14 21.36 -13.20
N GLY A 156 -3.22 20.59 -13.13
CA GLY A 156 -4.49 20.98 -12.51
C GLY A 156 -5.46 21.71 -13.45
N ASP A 157 -5.04 22.09 -14.67
CA ASP A 157 -5.97 22.63 -15.66
C ASP A 157 -7.01 21.56 -16.01
N LEU A 158 -8.28 21.95 -16.03
CA LEU A 158 -9.35 21.05 -16.41
C LEU A 158 -9.40 20.96 -17.93
N VAL A 159 -9.38 19.73 -18.44
CA VAL A 159 -9.44 19.45 -19.86
C VAL A 159 -10.66 18.60 -20.18
N ALA A 160 -11.30 18.90 -21.31
CA ALA A 160 -12.35 18.10 -21.90
C ALA A 160 -11.70 17.10 -22.86
N ILE A 161 -11.96 15.81 -22.63
CA ILE A 161 -11.44 14.70 -23.44
C ILE A 161 -12.61 14.11 -24.20
N ARG A 162 -12.52 14.08 -25.53
CA ARG A 162 -13.62 13.68 -26.40
C ARG A 162 -13.25 12.49 -27.29
N ALA A 163 -14.08 11.46 -27.25
CA ALA A 163 -14.03 10.30 -28.12
C ALA A 163 -15.37 10.18 -28.87
N GLY A 164 -15.40 10.65 -30.12
CA GLY A 164 -16.64 10.71 -30.91
C GLY A 164 -17.66 11.68 -30.32
N ASP A 165 -18.81 11.18 -29.86
CA ASP A 165 -19.89 11.93 -29.21
C ASP A 165 -19.77 11.96 -27.67
N ARG A 166 -18.82 11.19 -27.10
CA ARG A 166 -18.65 11.05 -25.65
C ARG A 166 -17.55 11.98 -25.16
N THR A 167 -17.83 12.66 -24.04
CA THR A 167 -16.90 13.63 -23.46
C THR A 167 -16.85 13.45 -21.95
N ILE A 168 -15.63 13.54 -21.39
CA ILE A 168 -15.44 13.65 -19.94
C ILE A 168 -14.53 14.84 -19.61
N ARG A 169 -14.56 15.28 -18.35
CA ARG A 169 -13.64 16.30 -17.82
C ARG A 169 -12.72 15.67 -16.78
N ALA A 170 -11.43 15.99 -16.87
CA ALA A 170 -10.41 15.53 -15.93
C ALA A 170 -9.32 16.59 -15.73
N PRO A 171 -8.70 16.68 -14.54
CA PRO A 171 -7.56 17.56 -14.34
C PRO A 171 -6.31 17.00 -15.01
N ALA A 172 -5.59 17.86 -15.72
CA ALA A 172 -4.35 17.50 -16.39
C ALA A 172 -3.20 17.31 -15.40
N PHE A 173 -2.43 16.24 -15.59
CA PHE A 173 -1.23 15.91 -14.83
C PHE A 173 -0.07 15.64 -15.79
N PRO A 174 0.79 16.65 -16.05
CA PRO A 174 1.98 16.45 -16.85
C PRO A 174 2.91 15.40 -16.23
N TYR A 175 3.16 14.29 -16.93
CA TYR A 175 3.98 13.19 -16.48
C TYR A 175 4.82 12.61 -17.62
N PHE A 176 6.13 12.60 -17.45
CA PHE A 176 7.10 12.17 -18.47
C PHE A 176 7.05 10.66 -18.78
N GLY A 177 6.39 9.85 -17.95
CA GLY A 177 6.21 8.41 -18.20
C GLY A 177 5.21 8.09 -19.30
N VAL A 178 4.42 9.07 -19.76
CA VAL A 178 3.50 8.91 -20.90
C VAL A 178 4.20 9.32 -22.18
N LEU A 179 3.98 8.56 -23.26
CA LEU A 179 4.53 8.85 -24.57
C LEU A 179 3.93 10.14 -25.17
N PRO A 180 4.71 10.94 -25.92
CA PRO A 180 4.16 12.02 -26.74
C PRO A 180 3.07 11.49 -27.69
N GLY A 181 1.97 12.25 -27.87
CA GLY A 181 0.82 11.80 -28.65
C GLY A 181 -0.14 10.83 -27.93
N THR A 182 0.13 10.48 -26.66
CA THR A 182 -0.73 9.60 -25.85
C THR A 182 -1.26 10.31 -24.61
N LEU A 183 -2.51 9.99 -24.24
CA LEU A 183 -3.16 10.33 -22.99
C LEU A 183 -3.36 9.05 -22.17
N ALA A 184 -3.11 9.09 -20.87
CA ALA A 184 -3.38 7.96 -19.98
C ALA A 184 -4.32 8.36 -18.83
N LEU A 185 -5.38 7.56 -18.63
CA LEU A 185 -6.38 7.82 -17.58
C LEU A 185 -6.55 6.59 -16.68
N PRO A 186 -6.52 6.76 -15.35
CA PRO A 186 -6.83 5.69 -14.41
C PRO A 186 -8.34 5.38 -14.42
N VAL A 187 -8.70 4.09 -14.43
CA VAL A 187 -10.09 3.63 -14.28
C VAL A 187 -10.44 3.31 -12.84
N GLY A 188 -11.75 3.21 -12.57
CA GLY A 188 -12.29 2.88 -11.24
C GLY A 188 -12.64 4.11 -10.38
N LEU A 189 -12.63 5.30 -10.98
CA LEU A 189 -13.06 6.56 -10.38
C LEU A 189 -14.23 7.17 -11.18
N GLY A 190 -14.82 8.26 -10.67
CA GLY A 190 -15.95 8.94 -11.32
C GLY A 190 -17.32 8.29 -11.04
N HIS A 191 -17.45 7.58 -9.93
CA HIS A 191 -18.74 7.04 -9.50
C HIS A 191 -19.67 8.15 -9.00
N THR A 192 -20.98 7.92 -9.12
CA THR A 192 -22.00 8.81 -8.54
C THR A 192 -22.16 8.57 -7.04
N ASP A 193 -22.89 9.46 -6.39
CA ASP A 193 -23.28 9.37 -4.98
C ASP A 193 -24.01 8.07 -4.62
N ALA A 194 -24.70 7.46 -5.59
CA ALA A 194 -25.34 6.15 -5.44
C ALA A 194 -24.36 5.02 -5.03
N PHE A 195 -23.07 5.13 -5.34
CA PHE A 195 -22.06 4.13 -4.92
C PHE A 195 -21.46 4.43 -3.53
N GLY A 196 -21.92 5.49 -2.88
CA GLY A 196 -21.57 5.90 -1.53
C GLY A 196 -20.78 7.21 -1.49
N ARG A 197 -20.84 7.89 -0.34
CA ARG A 197 -20.30 9.25 -0.13
C ARG A 197 -18.81 9.42 -0.43
N TYR A 198 -18.02 8.35 -0.40
CA TYR A 198 -16.57 8.39 -0.65
C TYR A 198 -16.19 8.11 -2.11
N ALA A 199 -17.12 7.59 -2.92
CA ALA A 199 -16.86 7.22 -4.30
C ALA A 199 -17.01 8.40 -5.28
N VAL A 200 -17.65 9.48 -4.83
CA VAL A 200 -17.81 10.72 -5.59
C VAL A 200 -16.45 11.32 -5.91
N SER A 201 -16.29 11.76 -7.15
CA SER A 201 -15.07 12.30 -7.74
C SER A 201 -15.45 13.51 -8.60
N ASP A 202 -14.61 14.54 -8.62
CA ASP A 202 -14.81 15.73 -9.45
C ASP A 202 -14.51 15.43 -10.93
N MET A 203 -13.76 14.35 -11.19
CA MET A 203 -13.52 13.79 -12.52
C MET A 203 -14.70 12.91 -13.00
N GLY A 204 -15.05 13.01 -14.29
CA GLY A 204 -16.00 12.10 -14.95
C GLY A 204 -15.45 10.67 -15.12
N ASN A 205 -16.31 9.66 -15.14
CA ASN A 205 -15.89 8.26 -15.26
C ASN A 205 -15.25 7.97 -16.64
N PRO A 206 -13.96 7.60 -16.72
CA PRO A 206 -13.31 7.29 -18.01
C PRO A 206 -13.96 6.18 -18.81
N MET A 207 -14.66 5.25 -18.14
CA MET A 207 -15.37 4.16 -18.81
C MET A 207 -16.48 4.66 -19.76
N GLN A 208 -16.96 5.89 -19.57
CA GLN A 208 -17.96 6.51 -20.46
C GLN A 208 -17.41 6.86 -21.83
N LEU A 209 -16.08 6.89 -22.02
CA LEU A 209 -15.49 7.11 -23.34
C LEU A 209 -15.53 5.84 -24.23
N LEU A 210 -15.53 4.65 -23.62
CA LEU A 210 -15.43 3.38 -24.34
C LEU A 210 -16.74 3.01 -25.06
N SER A 211 -16.63 2.38 -26.24
CA SER A 211 -17.76 1.83 -27.02
C SER A 211 -18.38 0.59 -26.41
N GLY A 212 -17.70 -0.07 -25.47
CA GLY A 212 -18.10 -1.36 -24.93
C GLY A 212 -17.69 -2.54 -25.82
N GLU A 213 -16.93 -2.29 -26.89
CA GLU A 213 -16.42 -3.33 -27.77
C GLU A 213 -15.43 -4.26 -27.05
N LEU A 214 -15.56 -5.55 -27.35
CA LEU A 214 -14.68 -6.59 -26.85
C LEU A 214 -13.72 -7.02 -27.96
N ASP A 215 -12.49 -7.35 -27.59
CA ASP A 215 -11.55 -7.98 -28.49
C ASP A 215 -11.93 -9.45 -28.77
N GLN A 216 -11.15 -10.11 -29.62
CA GLN A 216 -11.38 -11.52 -29.98
C GLN A 216 -11.27 -12.48 -28.78
N ALA A 217 -10.60 -12.08 -27.69
CA ALA A 217 -10.50 -12.83 -26.46
C ALA A 217 -11.65 -12.53 -25.47
N GLY A 218 -12.60 -11.66 -25.86
CA GLY A 218 -13.71 -11.23 -25.01
C GLY A 218 -13.31 -10.19 -23.95
N SER A 219 -12.12 -9.60 -24.07
CA SER A 219 -11.66 -8.54 -23.16
C SER A 219 -12.10 -7.18 -23.67
N LEU A 220 -12.51 -6.30 -22.76
CA LEU A 220 -12.89 -4.93 -23.11
C LEU A 220 -11.70 -4.17 -23.70
N ILE A 221 -11.90 -3.56 -24.87
CA ILE A 221 -10.89 -2.70 -25.50
C ILE A 221 -10.80 -1.42 -24.68
N ARG A 222 -9.63 -1.20 -24.06
CA ARG A 222 -9.35 -0.04 -23.17
C ARG A 222 -8.49 1.04 -23.82
N SER A 223 -8.17 0.87 -25.09
CA SER A 223 -7.43 1.83 -25.90
C SER A 223 -8.36 2.45 -26.94
N LEU A 224 -8.28 3.76 -27.12
CA LEU A 224 -9.01 4.50 -28.15
C LEU A 224 -8.01 5.29 -28.99
N SER A 225 -8.20 5.31 -30.30
CA SER A 225 -7.48 6.19 -31.21
C SER A 225 -8.32 7.42 -31.56
N SER A 226 -7.67 8.49 -32.02
CA SER A 226 -8.35 9.70 -32.51
C SER A 226 -9.16 10.48 -31.45
N VAL A 227 -8.65 10.55 -30.21
CA VAL A 227 -9.24 11.34 -29.13
C VAL A 227 -8.78 12.79 -29.22
N THR A 228 -9.65 13.76 -28.96
CA THR A 228 -9.28 15.18 -28.87
C THR A 228 -9.30 15.67 -27.44
N ILE A 229 -8.48 16.69 -27.17
CA ILE A 229 -8.34 17.32 -25.86
C ILE A 229 -8.46 18.84 -26.00
N GLU A 230 -9.31 19.44 -25.18
CA GLU A 230 -9.54 20.89 -25.18
C GLU A 230 -9.48 21.44 -23.76
N LYS A 231 -8.84 22.60 -23.60
CA LYS A 231 -8.79 23.30 -22.31
C LYS A 231 -10.14 23.93 -22.01
N THR A 232 -10.70 23.71 -20.82
CA THR A 232 -12.01 24.27 -20.47
C THR A 232 -11.93 25.72 -19.96
N GLY A 233 -10.74 26.17 -19.56
CA GLY A 233 -10.51 27.44 -18.88
C GLY A 233 -10.56 27.36 -17.35
N ASP A 234 -11.06 26.24 -16.81
CA ASP A 234 -11.10 25.99 -15.37
C ASP A 234 -9.81 25.33 -14.87
N SER A 235 -9.50 25.46 -13.59
CA SER A 235 -8.41 24.72 -12.94
C SER A 235 -8.79 24.28 -11.54
N VAL A 236 -8.22 23.16 -11.10
CA VAL A 236 -8.47 22.57 -9.78
C VAL A 236 -7.16 22.19 -9.11
N LEU A 237 -7.15 22.24 -7.77
CA LEU A 237 -6.03 21.74 -6.99
C LEU A 237 -6.11 20.21 -6.88
N ILE A 238 -5.01 19.55 -7.25
CA ILE A 238 -4.86 18.10 -7.14
C ILE A 238 -4.29 17.78 -5.75
N ALA A 239 -4.95 16.89 -5.01
CA ALA A 239 -4.52 16.47 -3.68
C ALA A 239 -3.34 15.48 -3.77
N HIS A 240 -2.13 16.00 -3.57
CA HIS A 240 -0.89 15.23 -3.50
C HIS A 240 -0.44 15.04 -2.06
N THR A 241 0.19 13.91 -1.78
CA THR A 241 0.87 13.67 -0.50
C THR A 241 2.39 13.86 -0.59
N ASP A 242 2.95 13.94 -1.80
CA ASP A 242 4.35 14.25 -2.03
C ASP A 242 4.58 15.77 -2.11
N GLY A 243 5.68 16.22 -1.50
CA GLY A 243 6.10 17.63 -1.60
C GLY A 243 6.92 17.90 -2.86
N SER A 244 7.67 16.92 -3.34
CA SER A 244 8.49 17.00 -4.54
C SER A 244 8.68 15.62 -5.13
N ALA A 245 8.64 15.54 -6.47
CA ALA A 245 8.90 14.31 -7.18
C ALA A 245 10.38 13.90 -7.17
N HIS A 246 11.28 14.78 -6.74
CA HIS A 246 12.72 14.56 -6.69
C HIS A 246 13.27 14.73 -5.28
N GLN A 247 14.32 13.98 -4.96
CA GLN A 247 14.99 14.09 -3.66
C GLN A 247 16.01 15.24 -3.57
N HIS A 248 16.18 16.03 -4.65
CA HIS A 248 17.09 17.18 -4.71
C HIS A 248 18.54 16.85 -4.27
N ARG A 249 19.08 15.73 -4.78
CA ARG A 249 20.44 15.25 -4.47
C ARG A 249 20.72 14.99 -2.97
N ARG A 250 19.67 14.82 -2.15
CA ARG A 250 19.80 14.57 -0.69
C ARG A 250 20.14 13.11 -0.34
N GLN A 251 20.17 12.21 -1.32
CA GLN A 251 20.50 10.79 -1.17
C GLN A 251 19.70 10.11 -0.03
N LEU A 252 18.39 10.36 -0.01
CA LEU A 252 17.42 9.76 0.91
C LEU A 252 17.10 8.32 0.49
N ALA A 253 16.63 8.13 -0.76
CA ALA A 253 16.41 6.82 -1.36
C ALA A 253 17.67 6.41 -2.13
N ARG A 254 18.59 5.71 -1.45
CA ARG A 254 19.91 5.38 -1.98
C ARG A 254 19.86 4.12 -2.83
N SER A 255 20.68 4.09 -3.87
CA SER A 255 20.92 2.91 -4.71
C SER A 255 22.40 2.53 -4.70
N LEU A 256 22.68 1.28 -5.07
CA LEU A 256 24.01 0.72 -5.25
C LEU A 256 24.03 -0.02 -6.61
N PRO A 257 24.91 0.35 -7.56
CA PRO A 257 25.10 -0.41 -8.78
C PRO A 257 25.45 -1.87 -8.49
N PHE A 258 24.95 -2.81 -9.30
CA PHE A 258 25.16 -4.25 -9.09
C PHE A 258 26.64 -4.62 -9.10
N GLU A 259 27.44 -4.02 -9.99
CA GLU A 259 28.89 -4.25 -10.04
C GLU A 259 29.61 -3.77 -8.78
N GLU A 260 29.18 -2.64 -8.21
CA GLU A 260 29.71 -2.16 -6.93
C GLU A 260 29.29 -3.10 -5.79
N TYR A 261 28.04 -3.53 -5.77
CA TYR A 261 27.53 -4.47 -4.77
C TYR A 261 28.27 -5.81 -4.79
N ARG A 262 28.60 -6.32 -5.98
CA ARG A 262 29.36 -7.57 -6.14
C ARG A 262 30.75 -7.50 -5.48
N ASN A 263 31.36 -6.33 -5.50
CA ASN A 263 32.68 -6.07 -4.93
C ASN A 263 32.63 -5.54 -3.49
N THR A 264 31.43 -5.22 -2.97
CA THR A 264 31.26 -4.73 -1.60
C THR A 264 31.41 -5.88 -0.61
N ARG A 265 32.16 -5.63 0.48
CA ARG A 265 32.22 -6.57 1.61
C ARG A 265 30.82 -6.75 2.19
N LYS A 266 30.43 -7.99 2.44
CA LYS A 266 29.15 -8.33 3.07
C LYS A 266 29.27 -8.29 4.60
N ASP A 267 29.96 -7.30 5.11
CA ASP A 267 30.02 -6.97 6.54
C ASP A 267 29.04 -5.84 6.86
N MET A 268 29.00 -5.47 8.14
CA MET A 268 28.19 -4.37 8.61
C MET A 268 28.79 -3.04 8.14
N PRO A 269 28.06 -2.20 7.38
CA PRO A 269 28.53 -0.87 7.02
C PRO A 269 28.64 0.03 8.25
N ASP A 270 29.42 1.11 8.13
CA ASP A 270 29.51 2.14 9.16
C ASP A 270 28.16 2.88 9.32
N ILE A 271 27.36 2.42 10.28
CA ILE A 271 26.09 3.01 10.70
C ILE A 271 26.12 3.24 12.20
N ILE A 272 25.45 4.30 12.66
CA ILE A 272 25.41 4.65 14.08
C ILE A 272 24.29 3.86 14.74
N MET A 273 24.65 2.73 15.34
CA MET A 273 23.67 1.81 15.92
C MET A 273 22.87 2.46 17.07
N PRO A 274 21.55 2.16 17.17
CA PRO A 274 20.71 2.58 18.29
C PRO A 274 20.92 1.66 19.52
N LEU A 275 22.19 1.34 19.79
CA LEU A 275 22.67 0.45 20.85
C LEU A 275 23.88 1.12 21.50
N PRO A 276 24.30 0.70 22.70
CA PRO A 276 25.50 1.25 23.35
C PRO A 276 26.76 1.24 22.47
N SER A 277 26.89 0.27 21.55
CA SER A 277 27.98 0.19 20.58
C SER A 277 28.02 1.36 19.57
N GLY A 278 26.90 2.04 19.35
CA GLY A 278 26.79 3.21 18.49
C GLY A 278 27.02 4.53 19.22
N TYR A 279 27.47 4.53 20.47
CA TYR A 279 27.82 5.75 21.22
C TYR A 279 29.33 5.91 21.34
N SER A 280 29.83 7.13 21.18
CA SER A 280 31.27 7.44 21.33
C SER A 280 31.46 8.80 22.01
N LYS A 281 32.44 8.92 22.91
CA LYS A 281 32.73 10.20 23.61
C LYS A 281 33.12 11.35 22.67
N ASP A 282 33.65 11.03 21.49
CA ASP A 282 34.05 12.03 20.49
C ASP A 282 32.84 12.69 19.79
N ARG A 283 31.70 12.00 19.78
CA ARG A 283 30.47 12.43 19.08
C ARG A 283 29.31 12.74 20.02
N ASP A 284 29.23 12.02 21.14
CA ASP A 284 28.07 11.97 22.03
C ASP A 284 28.42 12.57 23.39
N PHE A 285 27.70 13.63 23.76
CA PHE A 285 27.83 14.26 25.07
C PHE A 285 27.17 13.44 26.19
N TYR A 286 26.04 12.78 25.88
CA TYR A 286 25.28 11.98 26.82
C TYR A 286 25.64 10.49 26.72
N PRO A 287 25.55 9.74 27.83
CA PRO A 287 25.77 8.30 27.81
C PRO A 287 24.70 7.58 26.98
N ALA A 288 25.02 6.37 26.55
CA ALA A 288 24.06 5.49 25.88
C ALA A 288 22.86 5.18 26.78
N HIS A 289 21.66 5.12 26.19
CA HIS A 289 20.50 4.63 26.90
C HIS A 289 20.62 3.11 27.15
N PRO A 290 20.37 2.64 28.37
CA PRO A 290 20.27 1.20 28.62
C PRO A 290 18.96 0.67 28.00
N HIS A 291 19.03 -0.51 27.41
CA HIS A 291 17.87 -1.23 26.91
C HIS A 291 17.70 -2.54 27.68
N VAL A 292 16.47 -2.82 28.12
CA VAL A 292 16.13 -4.01 28.91
C VAL A 292 15.50 -5.04 27.98
N ASP A 293 16.10 -6.23 27.93
CA ASP A 293 15.68 -7.42 27.17
C ASP A 293 15.65 -7.27 25.63
N TYR A 294 15.15 -6.16 25.11
CA TYR A 294 14.96 -5.93 23.67
C TYR A 294 15.37 -4.52 23.27
N ARG A 295 15.82 -4.40 22.01
CA ARG A 295 15.86 -3.13 21.28
C ARG A 295 15.15 -3.31 19.96
N TRP A 296 13.87 -2.97 19.90
CA TRP A 296 13.09 -3.17 18.68
C TRP A 296 13.62 -2.29 17.54
N GLY A 297 13.83 -2.91 16.39
CA GLY A 297 14.27 -2.27 15.18
C GLY A 297 13.56 -2.82 13.95
N MET A 298 13.75 -2.12 12.84
CA MET A 298 13.10 -2.45 11.58
C MET A 298 14.11 -2.29 10.45
N VAL A 299 14.20 -3.29 9.57
CA VAL A 299 14.99 -3.21 8.34
C VAL A 299 14.07 -3.09 7.14
N ILE A 300 14.32 -2.11 6.27
CA ILE A 300 13.51 -1.83 5.08
C ILE A 300 14.36 -2.01 3.83
N ASP A 301 14.01 -3.00 3.02
CA ASP A 301 14.69 -3.32 1.77
C ASP A 301 14.15 -2.52 0.58
N LEU A 302 14.86 -1.45 0.18
CA LEU A 302 14.43 -0.61 -0.93
C LEU A 302 14.53 -1.29 -2.29
N ASP A 303 15.28 -2.40 -2.40
CA ASP A 303 15.38 -3.12 -3.66
C ASP A 303 14.09 -3.83 -4.02
N ARG A 304 13.41 -4.39 -3.00
CA ARG A 304 12.16 -5.13 -3.11
C ARG A 304 10.92 -4.25 -3.11
N CYS A 305 11.05 -2.97 -2.74
CA CYS A 305 9.90 -2.08 -2.62
C CYS A 305 9.36 -1.68 -4.01
N ILE A 306 8.12 -2.07 -4.28
CA ILE A 306 7.39 -1.73 -5.52
C ILE A 306 6.38 -0.58 -5.34
N GLY A 307 6.36 0.06 -4.17
CA GLY A 307 5.45 1.18 -3.91
C GLY A 307 3.97 0.82 -3.78
N CYS A 308 3.59 -0.45 -3.59
CA CYS A 308 2.19 -0.93 -3.61
C CYS A 308 1.24 -0.33 -2.55
N GLN A 309 1.74 0.46 -1.60
CA GLN A 309 0.97 1.10 -0.51
C GLN A 309 0.20 0.17 0.45
N ALA A 310 0.26 -1.16 0.29
CA ALA A 310 -0.42 -2.10 1.20
C ALA A 310 -0.05 -1.88 2.67
N CYS A 311 1.24 -1.61 2.93
CA CYS A 311 1.74 -1.29 4.27
C CYS A 311 1.14 -0.02 4.88
N VAL A 312 0.77 0.98 4.05
CA VAL A 312 0.10 2.20 4.49
C VAL A 312 -1.32 1.89 4.92
N VAL A 313 -2.09 1.20 4.06
CA VAL A 313 -3.47 0.80 4.35
C VAL A 313 -3.54 -0.10 5.60
N ALA A 314 -2.61 -1.05 5.75
CA ALA A 314 -2.55 -1.88 6.94
C ALA A 314 -2.23 -1.07 8.20
N CYS A 315 -1.36 -0.05 8.11
CA CYS A 315 -1.10 0.84 9.24
C CYS A 315 -2.36 1.64 9.63
N TYR A 316 -3.17 2.05 8.65
CA TYR A 316 -4.46 2.72 8.89
C TYR A 316 -5.43 1.81 9.63
N ALA A 317 -5.65 0.60 9.12
CA ALA A 317 -6.57 -0.37 9.68
C ALA A 317 -6.14 -0.83 11.08
N GLU A 318 -4.87 -1.21 11.24
CA GLU A 318 -4.34 -1.75 12.49
C GLU A 318 -4.36 -0.73 13.64
N ASN A 319 -4.05 0.54 13.33
CA ASN A 319 -3.83 1.55 14.35
C ASN A 319 -4.93 2.60 14.39
N ASN A 320 -6.15 2.32 13.91
CA ASN A 320 -7.30 3.22 13.98
C ASN A 320 -7.01 4.63 13.44
N VAL A 321 -6.23 4.74 12.35
CA VAL A 321 -5.88 6.04 11.76
C VAL A 321 -7.08 6.57 10.97
N GLY A 322 -7.51 7.80 11.28
CA GLY A 322 -8.65 8.42 10.62
C GLY A 322 -8.32 9.00 9.24
N THR A 323 -9.30 8.97 8.34
CA THR A 323 -9.20 9.60 7.01
C THR A 323 -9.72 11.03 7.00
N VAL A 324 -8.97 11.97 6.42
CA VAL A 324 -9.24 13.42 6.51
C VAL A 324 -9.94 14.01 5.29
N GLY A 325 -9.90 13.35 4.12
CA GLY A 325 -10.55 13.86 2.90
C GLY A 325 -9.69 14.80 2.06
N LYS A 326 -10.04 14.95 0.77
CA LYS A 326 -9.34 15.77 -0.23
C LYS A 326 -8.90 17.14 0.27
N LYS A 327 -9.84 17.91 0.84
CA LYS A 327 -9.60 19.27 1.33
C LYS A 327 -8.49 19.35 2.36
N ASN A 328 -8.37 18.35 3.23
CA ASN A 328 -7.37 18.34 4.30
C ASN A 328 -6.03 17.78 3.83
N VAL A 329 -6.03 16.85 2.87
CA VAL A 329 -4.80 16.43 2.18
C VAL A 329 -4.17 17.62 1.45
N LEU A 330 -4.96 18.46 0.78
CA LEU A 330 -4.49 19.71 0.16
C LEU A 330 -3.81 20.67 1.16
N LEU A 331 -4.14 20.58 2.46
CA LEU A 331 -3.53 21.38 3.53
C LEU A 331 -2.33 20.68 4.20
N GLY A 332 -1.91 19.51 3.71
CA GLY A 332 -0.84 18.70 4.31
C GLY A 332 -1.20 18.13 5.70
N ARG A 333 -2.48 17.78 5.89
CA ARG A 333 -3.03 17.28 7.17
C ARG A 333 -3.42 15.81 7.12
N GLU A 334 -2.84 15.05 6.21
CA GLU A 334 -3.02 13.60 6.14
C GLU A 334 -2.50 12.93 7.43
N MET A 335 -3.24 11.92 7.91
CA MET A 335 -2.91 11.26 9.18
C MET A 335 -2.01 10.04 9.03
N SER A 336 -1.48 9.80 7.82
CA SER A 336 -0.67 8.63 7.54
C SER A 336 0.62 8.55 8.38
N TRP A 337 0.75 7.48 9.17
CA TRP A 337 1.92 7.20 10.04
C TRP A 337 3.11 6.60 9.30
N LEU A 338 2.84 5.95 8.17
CA LEU A 338 3.80 5.36 7.26
C LEU A 338 3.42 5.88 5.87
N ARG A 339 4.32 6.59 5.22
CA ARG A 339 4.13 7.03 3.83
C ARG A 339 5.20 6.42 2.96
N ILE A 340 4.87 6.07 1.72
CA ILE A 340 5.88 5.68 0.73
C ILE A 340 6.17 6.90 -0.12
N GLU A 341 7.38 7.43 0.01
CA GLU A 341 7.88 8.48 -0.88
C GLU A 341 8.31 7.86 -2.20
N ARG A 342 8.06 8.55 -3.30
CA ARG A 342 8.57 8.19 -4.63
C ARG A 342 9.46 9.32 -5.11
N TYR A 343 10.67 8.95 -5.53
CA TYR A 343 11.62 9.88 -6.12
C TYR A 343 12.02 9.45 -7.53
N PHE A 344 12.10 10.44 -8.41
CA PHE A 344 12.75 10.33 -9.72
C PHE A 344 14.11 11.05 -9.64
N GLU A 345 15.17 10.43 -10.17
CA GLU A 345 16.51 11.05 -10.24
C GLU A 345 16.75 11.81 -11.54
N THR A 346 16.07 11.39 -12.59
CA THR A 346 16.11 11.95 -13.95
C THR A 346 14.67 11.99 -14.48
N GLU A 347 14.43 12.64 -15.62
CA GLU A 347 13.15 12.62 -16.34
C GLU A 347 12.88 11.26 -17.03
N GLN A 348 13.37 10.17 -16.43
CA GLN A 348 13.17 8.80 -16.87
C GLN A 348 12.20 8.09 -15.92
N PRO A 349 11.37 7.14 -16.40
CA PRO A 349 10.33 6.44 -15.62
C PRO A 349 10.87 5.44 -14.58
N TYR A 350 12.04 5.71 -13.99
CA TYR A 350 12.62 4.92 -12.91
C TYR A 350 12.32 5.56 -11.55
N ALA A 351 11.24 5.11 -10.93
CA ALA A 351 10.89 5.47 -9.56
C ALA A 351 11.77 4.73 -8.54
N ARG A 352 12.20 5.45 -7.50
CA ARG A 352 12.72 4.87 -6.26
C ARG A 352 11.73 5.11 -5.14
N PHE A 353 11.37 4.04 -4.46
CA PHE A 353 10.45 4.10 -3.33
C PHE A 353 11.21 4.14 -2.01
N LEU A 354 10.72 4.95 -1.07
CA LEU A 354 11.25 5.07 0.28
C LEU A 354 10.10 5.06 1.29
N PRO A 355 9.80 3.91 1.91
CA PRO A 355 8.88 3.84 3.05
C PRO A 355 9.43 4.64 4.24
N MET A 356 8.71 5.68 4.64
CA MET A 356 9.08 6.62 5.69
C MET A 356 8.05 6.58 6.83
N LEU A 357 8.51 6.20 8.02
CA LEU A 357 7.73 6.12 9.25
C LEU A 357 8.54 6.70 10.43
N CYS A 358 7.96 6.66 11.64
CA CYS A 358 8.73 6.93 12.86
C CYS A 358 9.96 6.04 12.92
N GLN A 359 11.13 6.66 13.05
CA GLN A 359 12.40 5.95 13.05
C GLN A 359 12.77 5.39 14.44
N HIS A 360 11.98 5.68 15.47
CA HIS A 360 12.23 5.30 16.86
C HIS A 360 13.67 5.57 17.31
N CYS A 361 14.16 6.75 16.90
CA CYS A 361 15.47 7.31 17.20
C CYS A 361 15.85 7.12 18.65
N ASP A 362 17.05 6.61 18.93
CA ASP A 362 17.54 6.46 20.30
C ASP A 362 17.89 7.81 20.94
N SER A 363 18.51 8.70 20.15
CA SER A 363 18.68 10.10 20.51
C SER A 363 17.53 10.91 19.89
N ALA A 364 16.33 10.78 20.43
CA ALA A 364 15.10 11.33 19.85
C ALA A 364 14.93 12.85 20.07
N PRO A 365 15.06 13.70 19.03
CA PRO A 365 14.88 15.15 19.20
C PRO A 365 13.43 15.52 19.56
N CYS A 366 12.47 14.69 19.14
CA CYS A 366 11.05 14.92 19.38
C CYS A 366 10.60 14.69 20.82
N GLU A 367 11.41 14.07 21.68
CA GLU A 367 11.12 13.88 23.11
C GLU A 367 11.50 15.12 23.91
N SER A 368 12.73 15.59 23.74
CA SER A 368 13.30 16.74 24.47
C SER A 368 12.48 18.04 24.38
N MET A 369 11.67 18.19 23.32
CA MET A 369 10.86 19.40 23.09
C MET A 369 9.46 19.33 23.69
N CYS A 370 9.01 18.19 24.23
CA CYS A 370 7.67 18.08 24.76
C CYS A 370 7.61 18.55 26.22
N PRO A 371 6.89 19.64 26.54
CA PRO A 371 6.86 20.19 27.90
C PRO A 371 6.13 19.31 28.92
N VAL A 372 5.37 18.31 28.45
CA VAL A 372 4.54 17.43 29.29
C VAL A 372 4.97 15.97 29.23
N PHE A 373 6.11 15.67 28.58
CA PHE A 373 6.67 14.32 28.46
C PHE A 373 5.69 13.29 27.85
N ALA A 374 4.85 13.73 26.90
CA ALA A 374 3.94 12.83 26.19
C ALA A 374 4.66 11.83 25.27
N PRO A 375 5.68 12.24 24.50
CA PRO A 375 6.63 11.31 23.91
C PRO A 375 7.78 10.99 24.87
N GLN A 376 8.07 9.71 25.06
CA GLN A 376 9.14 9.22 25.95
C GLN A 376 9.64 7.85 25.50
N HIS A 377 10.90 7.52 25.76
CA HIS A 377 11.40 6.16 25.53
C HIS A 377 10.82 5.14 26.52
N SER A 378 10.49 3.96 26.02
CA SER A 378 10.34 2.75 26.85
C SER A 378 11.72 2.20 27.24
N PRO A 379 11.79 1.32 28.27
CA PRO A 379 13.00 0.56 28.56
C PRO A 379 13.53 -0.29 27.39
N GLU A 380 12.71 -0.55 26.37
CA GLU A 380 13.08 -1.32 25.16
C GLU A 380 13.48 -0.42 23.97
N GLY A 381 13.62 0.89 24.22
CA GLY A 381 13.97 1.89 23.21
C GLY A 381 12.83 2.27 22.26
N ILE A 382 11.59 1.86 22.53
CA ILE A 382 10.44 2.34 21.75
C ILE A 382 10.17 3.78 22.16
N ASN A 383 10.31 4.73 21.24
CA ASN A 383 9.73 6.06 21.40
C ASN A 383 8.20 5.92 21.54
N ASN A 384 7.66 6.00 22.74
CA ASN A 384 6.23 5.94 23.01
C ASN A 384 5.58 7.28 22.69
N GLN A 385 4.31 7.24 22.26
CA GLN A 385 3.47 8.44 22.21
C GLN A 385 2.29 8.19 23.13
N VAL A 386 2.32 8.81 24.31
CA VAL A 386 1.25 8.72 25.30
C VAL A 386 0.18 9.73 24.89
N TYR A 387 -0.90 9.24 24.28
CA TYR A 387 -1.91 10.08 23.62
C TYR A 387 -2.64 11.02 24.60
N ASN A 388 -3.07 10.50 25.74
CA ASN A 388 -3.82 11.25 26.77
C ASN A 388 -2.99 12.31 27.51
N ARG A 389 -1.66 12.26 27.41
CA ARG A 389 -0.75 13.27 27.99
C ARG A 389 -0.48 14.42 27.03
N CYS A 390 -0.76 14.25 25.74
CA CYS A 390 -0.45 15.24 24.73
C CYS A 390 -1.40 16.44 24.82
N ILE A 391 -0.84 17.64 25.03
CA ILE A 391 -1.59 18.91 25.05
C ILE A 391 -1.58 19.64 23.70
N GLY A 392 -1.02 19.03 22.65
CA GLY A 392 -1.12 19.55 21.28
C GLY A 392 -0.23 20.75 20.92
N THR A 393 0.92 20.94 21.58
CA THR A 393 1.85 22.04 21.21
C THR A 393 2.40 21.91 19.80
N ARG A 394 2.59 20.67 19.32
CA ARG A 394 3.11 20.25 17.99
C ARG A 394 4.62 20.46 17.79
N ASP A 395 5.37 20.89 18.80
CA ASP A 395 6.84 21.08 18.70
C ASP A 395 7.58 19.78 18.40
N CYS A 396 7.06 18.65 18.89
CA CYS A 396 7.63 17.33 18.59
C CYS A 396 7.61 17.01 17.09
N ASN A 397 6.64 17.52 16.32
CA ASN A 397 6.66 17.40 14.85
C ASN A 397 7.74 18.30 14.25
N GLN A 398 7.87 19.54 14.73
CA GLN A 398 8.87 20.48 14.21
C GLN A 398 10.28 19.95 14.39
N ASN A 399 10.61 19.40 15.57
CA ASN A 399 11.94 18.88 15.85
C ASN A 399 12.19 17.48 15.24
N CYS A 400 11.15 16.79 14.76
CA CYS A 400 11.32 15.52 14.06
C CYS A 400 11.87 15.78 12.65
N PRO A 401 13.09 15.32 12.31
CA PRO A 401 13.68 15.59 11.00
C PRO A 401 12.94 14.87 9.86
N TYR A 402 12.20 13.81 10.19
CA TYR A 402 11.43 13.01 9.22
C TYR A 402 9.99 13.50 9.02
N LYS A 403 9.48 14.40 9.88
CA LYS A 403 8.07 14.90 9.84
C LYS A 403 7.05 13.76 9.78
N VAL A 404 7.24 12.74 10.61
CA VAL A 404 6.40 11.51 10.67
C VAL A 404 5.45 11.48 11.87
N ARG A 405 5.35 12.60 12.60
CA ARG A 405 4.36 12.79 13.65
C ARG A 405 3.15 13.52 13.07
N ARG A 406 1.94 13.00 13.22
CA ARG A 406 0.71 13.56 12.65
C ARG A 406 -0.16 14.17 13.73
N PHE A 407 -0.75 15.33 13.48
CA PHE A 407 -1.57 16.02 14.49
C PHE A 407 -3.05 15.82 14.20
N ASN A 408 -3.83 15.40 15.19
CA ASN A 408 -5.27 15.32 15.07
C ASN A 408 -5.91 16.71 15.08
N TRP A 409 -6.29 17.19 13.90
CA TRP A 409 -7.03 18.45 13.75
C TRP A 409 -8.53 18.29 14.02
N PHE A 410 -9.04 17.07 14.01
CA PHE A 410 -10.47 16.77 13.93
C PHE A 410 -10.93 15.90 15.09
N THR A 411 -12.22 15.99 15.39
CA THR A 411 -12.91 15.00 16.23
C THR A 411 -13.47 13.93 15.30
N TRP A 412 -13.01 12.70 15.45
CA TRP A 412 -13.43 11.58 14.61
C TRP A 412 -14.85 11.14 14.98
N LYS A 413 -15.68 10.90 13.96
CA LYS A 413 -17.01 10.29 14.08
C LYS A 413 -16.97 8.94 13.36
N HIS A 414 -17.42 7.91 14.05
CA HIS A 414 -17.56 6.57 13.51
C HIS A 414 -19.05 6.24 13.48
N ASP A 415 -19.63 6.22 12.28
CA ASP A 415 -21.06 5.95 12.10
C ASP A 415 -21.32 4.45 12.21
N HIS A 416 -22.33 4.01 12.97
CA HIS A 416 -22.68 2.58 13.06
C HIS A 416 -22.94 1.96 11.68
N PRO A 417 -22.31 0.82 11.31
CA PRO A 417 -21.46 -0.08 12.14
C PRO A 417 -19.93 0.11 11.96
N LEU A 418 -19.48 1.26 11.42
CA LEU A 418 -18.06 1.53 11.10
C LEU A 418 -17.17 1.75 12.34
N GLU A 419 -17.70 1.72 13.55
CA GLU A 419 -16.91 1.61 14.77
C GLU A 419 -16.41 0.18 15.00
N TRP A 420 -17.06 -0.85 14.44
CA TRP A 420 -16.63 -2.25 14.62
C TRP A 420 -15.35 -2.61 13.86
N GLN A 421 -14.92 -1.79 12.90
CA GLN A 421 -13.61 -1.94 12.23
C GLN A 421 -12.44 -1.44 13.09
N LEU A 422 -12.72 -0.76 14.22
CA LEU A 422 -11.66 -0.24 15.07
C LEU A 422 -11.02 -1.39 15.85
N ASN A 423 -9.69 -1.40 15.86
CA ASN A 423 -8.90 -2.30 16.69
C ASN A 423 -9.14 -1.96 18.18
N PRO A 424 -9.69 -2.88 18.99
CA PRO A 424 -9.99 -2.62 20.40
C PRO A 424 -8.73 -2.39 21.25
N ASP A 425 -7.58 -2.88 20.81
CA ASP A 425 -6.32 -2.81 21.55
C ASP A 425 -5.54 -1.50 21.29
N VAL A 426 -6.07 -0.63 20.42
CA VAL A 426 -5.45 0.66 20.08
C VAL A 426 -6.39 1.80 20.43
N THR A 427 -5.90 2.74 21.24
CA THR A 427 -6.64 3.96 21.59
C THR A 427 -7.13 4.68 20.32
N VAL A 428 -8.41 5.04 20.28
CA VAL A 428 -8.95 5.99 19.30
C VAL A 428 -8.65 7.40 19.79
N ARG A 429 -7.88 8.17 19.02
CA ARG A 429 -7.36 9.47 19.49
C ARG A 429 -8.43 10.56 19.36
N GLN A 430 -8.30 11.58 20.20
CA GLN A 430 -9.12 12.78 20.14
C GLN A 430 -8.41 13.91 19.37
N LYS A 431 -9.18 14.95 19.05
CA LYS A 431 -8.65 16.21 18.53
C LYS A 431 -7.58 16.78 19.48
N GLY A 432 -6.52 17.36 18.92
CA GLY A 432 -5.47 18.03 19.70
C GLY A 432 -4.30 17.13 20.08
N VAL A 433 -4.30 15.86 19.67
CA VAL A 433 -3.27 14.89 20.05
C VAL A 433 -2.35 14.57 18.87
N MET A 434 -1.05 14.45 19.15
CA MET A 434 -0.05 13.96 18.20
C MET A 434 -0.06 12.42 18.13
N GLU A 435 0.11 11.91 16.92
CA GLU A 435 0.23 10.50 16.60
C GLU A 435 1.53 10.23 15.85
N LYS A 436 1.92 8.97 15.81
CA LYS A 436 3.05 8.48 15.00
C LYS A 436 3.01 6.95 14.97
N CYS A 437 3.76 6.36 14.04
CA CYS A 437 4.06 4.93 14.10
C CYS A 437 4.61 4.56 15.48
N SER A 438 4.04 3.50 16.06
CA SER A 438 4.35 2.96 17.39
C SER A 438 5.12 1.64 17.33
N PHE A 439 5.56 1.21 16.14
CA PHE A 439 5.95 -0.17 15.85
C PHE A 439 4.85 -1.19 16.21
N CYS A 440 3.58 -0.81 16.05
CA CYS A 440 2.43 -1.65 16.43
C CYS A 440 2.56 -2.17 17.87
N ILE A 441 2.79 -1.26 18.83
CA ILE A 441 3.03 -1.58 20.24
C ILE A 441 2.01 -2.54 20.84
N GLN A 442 0.74 -2.47 20.42
CA GLN A 442 -0.31 -3.40 20.82
C GLN A 442 0.06 -4.87 20.53
N ARG A 443 0.66 -5.15 19.36
CA ARG A 443 1.10 -6.49 18.97
C ARG A 443 2.36 -6.91 19.72
N ILE A 444 3.25 -5.97 20.02
CA ILE A 444 4.43 -6.22 20.85
C ILE A 444 3.98 -6.66 22.25
N VAL A 445 3.04 -5.92 22.85
CA VAL A 445 2.52 -6.21 24.19
C VAL A 445 1.76 -7.54 24.21
N GLU A 446 0.92 -7.81 23.22
CA GLU A 446 0.19 -9.08 23.10
C GLU A 446 1.16 -10.27 23.01
N ALA A 447 2.12 -10.23 22.08
CA ALA A 447 3.09 -11.30 21.88
C ALA A 447 3.97 -11.52 23.12
N LYS A 448 4.40 -10.43 23.77
CA LYS A 448 5.13 -10.52 25.04
C LYS A 448 4.29 -11.14 26.16
N SER A 449 3.01 -10.83 26.22
CA SER A 449 2.10 -11.37 27.23
C SER A 449 1.89 -12.88 27.04
N ALA A 450 1.76 -13.32 25.79
CA ALA A 450 1.69 -14.74 25.45
C ALA A 450 2.99 -15.49 25.83
N ALA A 451 4.16 -14.95 25.47
CA ALA A 451 5.45 -15.54 25.84
C ALA A 451 5.65 -15.59 27.37
N ALA A 452 5.25 -14.53 28.08
CA ALA A 452 5.33 -14.47 29.53
C ALA A 452 4.39 -15.49 30.21
N ALA A 453 3.20 -15.74 29.66
CA ALA A 453 2.30 -16.80 30.14
C ALA A 453 2.91 -18.21 30.00
N GLU A 454 3.80 -18.39 29.03
CA GLU A 454 4.60 -19.62 28.84
C GLU A 454 5.91 -19.61 29.65
N GLY A 455 6.17 -18.60 30.49
CA GLY A 455 7.36 -18.49 31.32
C GLY A 455 8.65 -18.22 30.55
N ARG A 456 8.56 -17.66 29.35
CA ARG A 456 9.72 -17.41 28.47
C ARG A 456 9.74 -15.99 27.90
N LYS A 457 10.88 -15.61 27.34
CA LYS A 457 11.02 -14.39 26.53
C LYS A 457 10.44 -14.60 25.13
N LEU A 458 10.05 -13.49 24.51
CA LEU A 458 9.56 -13.43 23.15
C LEU A 458 10.72 -13.68 22.19
N ARG A 459 10.53 -14.60 21.23
CA ARG A 459 11.55 -14.95 20.24
C ARG A 459 11.30 -14.23 18.92
N ASP A 460 12.36 -14.05 18.14
CA ASP A 460 12.25 -13.46 16.81
C ASP A 460 11.28 -14.26 15.92
N GLY A 461 10.41 -13.54 15.19
CA GLY A 461 9.45 -14.14 14.26
C GLY A 461 8.16 -14.70 14.87
N GLU A 462 7.97 -14.70 16.19
CA GLU A 462 6.69 -15.11 16.82
C GLU A 462 5.54 -14.13 16.53
N PHE A 463 5.87 -12.88 16.21
CA PHE A 463 4.92 -11.87 15.76
C PHE A 463 5.60 -10.92 14.77
N THR A 464 4.81 -10.06 14.12
CA THR A 464 5.33 -8.96 13.33
C THR A 464 4.35 -7.79 13.30
N THR A 465 4.82 -6.63 12.85
CA THR A 465 4.00 -5.42 12.68
C THR A 465 3.06 -5.55 11.48
N ALA A 466 1.94 -4.82 11.49
CA ALA A 466 0.97 -4.87 10.39
C ALA A 466 1.58 -4.49 9.02
N CYS A 467 2.47 -3.50 9.01
CA CYS A 467 3.15 -3.07 7.78
C CYS A 467 4.10 -4.14 7.21
N ALA A 468 4.74 -4.93 8.07
CA ALA A 468 5.57 -6.06 7.65
C ALA A 468 4.73 -7.27 7.22
N GLN A 469 3.72 -7.65 8.00
CA GLN A 469 2.84 -8.79 7.69
C GLN A 469 2.15 -8.66 6.32
N THR A 470 1.71 -7.45 5.97
CA THR A 470 0.95 -7.24 4.73
C THR A 470 1.84 -7.09 3.49
N CYS A 471 3.15 -6.94 3.66
CA CYS A 471 4.02 -6.58 2.54
C CYS A 471 4.22 -7.79 1.63
N PRO A 472 3.74 -7.77 0.36
CA PRO A 472 3.81 -8.94 -0.50
C PRO A 472 5.24 -9.26 -0.99
N ALA A 473 6.17 -8.30 -0.84
CA ALA A 473 7.54 -8.42 -1.30
C ALA A 473 8.54 -8.56 -0.15
N ASP A 474 8.08 -8.80 1.09
CA ASP A 474 8.93 -8.91 2.29
C ASP A 474 9.96 -7.77 2.42
N VAL A 475 9.51 -6.54 2.19
CA VAL A 475 10.34 -5.33 2.24
C VAL A 475 10.69 -4.97 3.68
N ILE A 476 9.75 -5.14 4.60
CA ILE A 476 9.88 -4.68 5.98
C ILE A 476 10.10 -5.90 6.86
N THR A 477 11.24 -5.96 7.54
CA THR A 477 11.55 -6.96 8.57
C THR A 477 11.60 -6.28 9.93
N PHE A 478 10.94 -6.85 10.93
CA PHE A 478 10.87 -6.32 12.29
C PHE A 478 11.40 -7.35 13.28
N GLY A 479 12.13 -6.90 14.30
CA GLY A 479 12.74 -7.78 15.30
C GLY A 479 13.61 -7.01 16.30
N SER A 480 14.29 -7.73 17.20
CA SER A 480 15.20 -7.12 18.18
C SER A 480 16.62 -6.98 17.63
N LEU A 481 17.19 -5.79 17.72
CA LEU A 481 18.59 -5.49 17.39
C LEU A 481 19.57 -5.97 18.47
N MET A 482 19.09 -6.31 19.67
CA MET A 482 19.92 -6.90 20.73
C MET A 482 20.13 -8.41 20.54
N ASP A 483 19.30 -9.07 19.74
CA ASP A 483 19.45 -10.48 19.40
C ASP A 483 20.30 -10.61 18.11
N PRO A 484 21.54 -11.14 18.18
CA PRO A 484 22.38 -11.33 16.99
C PRO A 484 21.80 -12.33 15.99
N GLU A 485 20.94 -13.25 16.45
CA GLU A 485 20.34 -14.29 15.61
C GLU A 485 19.05 -13.84 14.93
N SER A 486 18.52 -12.67 15.30
CA SER A 486 17.31 -12.13 14.70
C SER A 486 17.47 -11.85 13.21
N LYS A 487 16.36 -11.92 12.47
CA LYS A 487 16.37 -11.58 11.04
C LYS A 487 16.87 -10.16 10.80
N VAL A 488 16.50 -9.20 11.66
CA VAL A 488 16.94 -7.81 11.51
C VAL A 488 18.46 -7.67 11.65
N SER A 489 19.08 -8.31 12.66
CA SER A 489 20.52 -8.25 12.88
C SER A 489 21.30 -8.88 11.73
N LYS A 490 20.82 -10.03 11.21
CA LYS A 490 21.43 -10.71 10.06
C LYS A 490 21.37 -9.88 8.76
N LEU A 491 20.29 -9.12 8.56
CA LEU A 491 20.16 -8.26 7.37
C LEU A 491 21.14 -7.08 7.36
N LEU A 492 21.68 -6.66 8.51
CA LEU A 492 22.64 -5.55 8.58
C LEU A 492 23.99 -5.90 7.96
N ASN A 493 24.38 -7.18 7.98
CA ASN A 493 25.64 -7.71 7.45
C ASN A 493 25.58 -7.96 5.93
N GLN A 494 24.99 -7.02 5.17
CA GLN A 494 24.84 -7.14 3.71
C GLN A 494 25.65 -6.09 2.94
N GLY A 495 26.49 -5.28 3.59
CA GLY A 495 27.28 -4.22 2.92
C GLY A 495 26.47 -3.04 2.37
N ARG A 496 25.13 -3.10 2.42
CA ARG A 496 24.23 -2.10 1.82
C ARG A 496 23.29 -1.41 2.81
N ALA A 497 23.43 -1.68 4.10
CA ALA A 497 22.68 -1.00 5.14
C ALA A 497 23.07 0.49 5.24
N TYR A 498 22.09 1.35 5.52
CA TYR A 498 22.30 2.77 5.78
C TYR A 498 21.15 3.36 6.60
N GLN A 499 21.38 4.54 7.18
CA GLN A 499 20.37 5.27 7.93
C GLN A 499 19.99 6.56 7.20
N VAL A 500 18.68 6.79 6.99
CA VAL A 500 18.20 8.04 6.42
C VAL A 500 18.49 9.17 7.41
N LEU A 501 19.18 10.21 6.94
CA LEU A 501 19.65 11.33 7.77
C LEU A 501 20.57 10.92 8.94
N GLY A 502 21.31 9.80 8.82
CA GLY A 502 22.22 9.30 9.87
C GLY A 502 23.23 10.33 10.38
N ARG A 503 23.63 11.30 9.54
CA ARG A 503 24.50 12.44 9.91
C ARG A 503 23.98 13.29 11.07
N LEU A 504 22.68 13.27 11.36
CA LEU A 504 22.08 14.01 12.47
C LEU A 504 22.30 13.34 13.83
N ASN A 505 22.91 12.15 13.86
CA ASN A 505 23.21 11.39 15.06
C ASN A 505 21.97 11.10 15.95
N THR A 506 20.79 10.99 15.33
CA THR A 506 19.56 10.61 16.04
C THR A 506 19.49 9.11 16.34
N LYS A 507 20.43 8.31 15.81
CA LYS A 507 20.52 6.85 15.99
C LYS A 507 19.18 6.15 15.70
N PRO A 508 18.68 6.21 14.45
CA PRO A 508 17.40 5.60 14.10
C PRO A 508 17.43 4.08 14.24
N ALA A 509 16.36 3.51 14.78
CA ALA A 509 16.13 2.06 14.88
C ALA A 509 15.54 1.45 13.61
N VAL A 510 15.13 2.29 12.66
CA VAL A 510 14.82 1.88 11.29
C VAL A 510 16.07 2.01 10.45
N ILE A 511 16.51 0.89 9.85
CA ILE A 511 17.69 0.80 9.01
C ILE A 511 17.23 0.41 7.60
N TYR A 512 17.80 1.05 6.59
CA TYR A 512 17.41 0.85 5.19
C TYR A 512 18.49 0.06 4.45
N LEU A 513 18.09 -0.78 3.51
CA LEU A 513 19.01 -1.43 2.57
C LEU A 513 18.90 -0.71 1.21
N LYS A 514 20.04 -0.27 0.67
CA LYS A 514 20.09 0.43 -0.63
C LYS A 514 19.46 -0.42 -1.75
N LYS A 515 18.73 0.21 -2.67
CA LYS A 515 18.23 -0.46 -3.88
C LYS A 515 19.39 -0.92 -4.76
N ILE A 516 19.35 -2.13 -5.29
CA ILE A 516 20.37 -2.60 -6.22
C ILE A 516 19.94 -2.23 -7.64
N THR A 517 20.78 -1.50 -8.35
CA THR A 517 20.50 -1.04 -9.71
C THR A 517 21.40 -1.75 -10.70
N ARG A 518 20.83 -2.30 -11.76
CA ARG A 518 21.57 -2.78 -12.92
C ARG A 518 21.50 -1.72 -14.00
N GLN A 519 22.61 -1.45 -14.69
CA GLN A 519 22.52 -0.74 -15.95
C GLN A 519 21.75 -1.66 -16.91
N TRP A 520 20.72 -1.10 -17.53
CA TRP A 520 20.05 -1.75 -18.65
C TRP A 520 20.92 -1.44 -19.86
N ASP A 521 21.60 -2.45 -20.38
CA ASP A 521 22.39 -2.35 -21.61
C ASP A 521 21.47 -2.40 -22.82
N GLY A 522 20.66 -1.35 -23.02
CA GLY A 522 19.81 -1.16 -24.21
C GLY A 522 18.55 -2.01 -24.24
#